data_AF-A0AAJ1TSQ1-F1
#
_entry.id   AF-A0AAJ1TSQ1-F1
#
_cell.length_a   1.000
_cell.length_b   1.000
_cell.length_c   1.000
_cell.angle_alpha   90.00
_cell.angle_beta   90.00
_cell.angle_gamma   90.00
#
_symmetry.space_group_name_H-M   'P 1'
#
loop_
_entity.id
_entity.type
_entity.pdbx_description
1 polymer ?
#
loop_
_entity_poly.entity_id
_entity_poly.type
_entity_poly.pdbx_seq_one_letter_code
_entity_poly.pdbx_strand_id
1 'polypeptide(L)'
;MIFMTDAAGALTYVSPEWHGLTGQNQRDAVGQGWFERLNTEDGAVLRAVIKEAAQAKAEFIVRFRLSRDGGGSIWAAAGAVPSYGPPDHTFLGFLGSITELVPGSEALSAQGGLGRFVPPPPRPSTAPASTLDLVADHLLMAHGLIEVDGGKSALAPLREALFRVGQEIAQKMTVSPVSSTLENGDTLH
;
A
#
# COMPACT_ATOMS: atom_id res chain seq x y z
N MET A 1 -3.71 -0.47 5.69
CA MET A 1 -4.33 -0.36 4.36
C MET A 1 -3.34 -0.94 3.37
N ILE A 2 -3.73 -1.83 2.47
CA ILE A 2 -2.78 -2.49 1.56
C ILE A 2 -2.58 -1.64 0.31
N PHE A 3 -1.37 -1.68 -0.24
CA PHE A 3 -1.08 -1.18 -1.57
C PHE A 3 -0.15 -2.13 -2.30
N MET A 4 -0.18 -2.08 -3.63
CA MET A 4 0.75 -2.79 -4.49
C MET A 4 1.26 -1.87 -5.59
N THR A 5 2.48 -2.15 -6.04
CA THR A 5 3.08 -1.48 -7.19
C THR A 5 3.50 -2.48 -8.25
N ASP A 6 3.76 -1.99 -9.46
CA ASP A 6 4.54 -2.73 -10.46
C ASP A 6 6.05 -2.60 -10.20
N ALA A 7 6.85 -3.23 -11.07
CA ALA A 7 8.31 -3.21 -11.00
C ALA A 7 8.94 -1.83 -11.24
N ALA A 8 8.19 -0.88 -11.83
CA ALA A 8 8.61 0.51 -11.99
C ALA A 8 8.25 1.38 -10.76
N GLY A 9 7.54 0.82 -9.78
CA GLY A 9 7.06 1.53 -8.60
C GLY A 9 5.76 2.30 -8.82
N ALA A 10 5.07 2.09 -9.94
CA ALA A 10 3.77 2.68 -10.19
C ALA A 10 2.69 1.90 -9.43
N LEU A 11 1.74 2.62 -8.82
CA LEU A 11 0.69 2.01 -8.00
C LEU A 11 -0.23 1.17 -8.89
N THR A 12 -0.39 -0.12 -8.59
CA THR A 12 -1.32 -1.02 -9.30
C THR A 12 -2.58 -1.27 -8.49
N TYR A 13 -2.49 -1.10 -7.17
CA TYR A 13 -3.60 -1.29 -6.25
C TYR A 13 -3.41 -0.47 -4.99
N VAL A 14 -4.53 0.01 -4.43
CA VAL A 14 -4.64 0.46 -3.04
C VAL A 14 -6.00 0.04 -2.50
N SER A 15 -6.07 -0.37 -1.23
CA SER A 15 -7.30 -0.84 -0.61
C SER A 15 -8.41 0.23 -0.56
N PRO A 16 -9.70 -0.17 -0.41
CA PRO A 16 -10.84 0.75 -0.47
C PRO A 16 -10.82 1.86 0.58
N GLU A 17 -10.14 1.66 1.70
CA GLU A 17 -9.98 2.65 2.76
C GLU A 17 -9.26 3.91 2.26
N TRP A 18 -8.52 3.83 1.14
CA TRP A 18 -7.88 4.98 0.50
C TRP A 18 -8.88 6.10 0.22
N HIS A 19 -10.06 5.73 -0.27
CA HIS A 19 -11.12 6.69 -0.55
C HIS A 19 -11.64 7.32 0.74
N GLY A 20 -11.89 6.52 1.78
CA GLY A 20 -12.30 7.05 3.08
C GLY A 20 -11.26 7.98 3.73
N LEU A 21 -9.96 7.72 3.46
CA LEU A 21 -8.86 8.49 4.03
C LEU A 21 -8.58 9.79 3.28
N THR A 22 -8.62 9.76 1.94
CA THR A 22 -8.13 10.85 1.06
C THR A 22 -9.22 11.49 0.21
N GLY A 23 -10.39 10.86 0.09
CA GLY A 23 -11.46 11.20 -0.86
C GLY A 23 -11.14 10.88 -2.32
N GLN A 24 -9.97 10.31 -2.63
CA GLN A 24 -9.63 9.92 -4.00
C GLN A 24 -10.17 8.52 -4.31
N ASN A 25 -10.77 8.33 -5.48
CA ASN A 25 -11.12 6.99 -5.92
C ASN A 25 -9.85 6.17 -6.16
N GLN A 26 -9.90 4.87 -5.88
CA GLN A 26 -8.76 3.96 -6.08
C GLN A 26 -8.27 3.96 -7.54
N ARG A 27 -9.19 4.08 -8.51
CA ARG A 27 -8.85 4.14 -9.94
C ARG A 27 -8.04 5.37 -10.30
N ASP A 28 -8.34 6.51 -9.67
CA ASP A 28 -7.61 7.76 -9.87
C ASP A 28 -6.25 7.73 -9.17
N ALA A 29 -6.09 6.87 -8.15
CA ALA A 29 -4.83 6.68 -7.44
C ALA A 29 -3.79 5.88 -8.24
N VAL A 30 -4.24 4.97 -9.12
CA VAL A 30 -3.39 4.05 -9.90
C VAL A 30 -2.36 4.80 -10.76
N GLY A 31 -1.24 4.14 -11.02
CA GLY A 31 -0.08 4.71 -11.70
C GLY A 31 0.63 5.71 -10.81
N GLN A 32 0.45 6.99 -11.12
CA GLN A 32 1.06 8.10 -10.39
C GLN A 32 0.01 9.03 -9.77
N GLY A 33 -1.29 8.76 -9.92
CA GLY A 33 -2.33 9.70 -9.49
C GLY A 33 -2.45 9.85 -7.97
N TRP A 34 -2.00 8.87 -7.19
CA TRP A 34 -1.90 8.99 -5.73
C TRP A 34 -0.94 10.10 -5.27
N PHE A 35 0.03 10.52 -6.11
CA PHE A 35 0.91 11.66 -5.80
C PHE A 35 0.15 12.99 -5.69
N GLU A 36 -1.06 13.10 -6.26
CA GLU A 36 -1.93 14.27 -6.10
C GLU A 36 -2.39 14.47 -4.65
N ARG A 37 -2.31 13.42 -3.82
CA ARG A 37 -2.63 13.46 -2.39
C ARG A 37 -1.41 13.71 -1.51
N LEU A 38 -0.27 14.05 -2.08
CA LEU A 38 0.96 14.38 -1.36
C LEU A 38 1.31 15.86 -1.50
N ASN A 39 1.96 16.40 -0.46
CA ASN A 39 2.68 17.66 -0.60
C ASN A 39 3.87 17.49 -1.54
N THR A 40 4.21 18.52 -2.30
CA THR A 40 5.29 18.49 -3.32
C THR A 40 6.63 18.01 -2.76
N GLU A 41 7.01 18.49 -1.58
CA GLU A 41 8.26 18.13 -0.90
C GLU A 41 8.27 16.65 -0.48
N ASP A 42 7.19 16.19 0.15
CA ASP A 42 7.03 14.81 0.59
C ASP A 42 7.01 13.84 -0.60
N GLY A 43 6.37 14.25 -1.71
CA GLY A 43 6.36 13.49 -2.96
C GLY A 43 7.75 13.30 -3.58
N ALA A 44 8.65 14.27 -3.43
CA ALA A 44 10.04 14.11 -3.88
C ALA A 44 10.79 13.05 -3.06
N VAL A 45 10.59 13.03 -1.74
CA VAL A 45 11.16 12.01 -0.83
C VAL A 45 10.64 10.63 -1.21
N LEU A 46 9.31 10.47 -1.39
CA LEU A 46 8.74 9.17 -1.74
C LEU A 46 9.23 8.64 -3.07
N ARG A 47 9.31 9.50 -4.10
CA ARG A 47 9.86 9.10 -5.40
C ARG A 47 11.30 8.60 -5.29
N ALA A 48 12.13 9.27 -4.51
CA ALA A 48 13.51 8.86 -4.29
C ALA A 48 13.59 7.48 -3.62
N VAL A 49 12.85 7.29 -2.52
CA VAL A 49 12.83 6.03 -1.77
C VAL A 49 12.29 4.87 -2.59
N ILE A 50 11.15 5.04 -3.28
CA ILE A 50 10.55 3.97 -4.11
C ILE A 50 11.49 3.61 -5.26
N LYS A 51 12.12 4.59 -5.90
CA LYS A 51 13.08 4.36 -6.98
C LYS A 51 14.29 3.58 -6.48
N GLU A 52 14.88 4.00 -5.36
CA GLU A 52 16.01 3.32 -4.74
C GLU A 52 15.64 1.88 -4.37
N ALA A 53 14.47 1.67 -3.77
CA ALA A 53 13.95 0.36 -3.40
C ALA A 53 13.76 -0.54 -4.61
N ALA A 54 13.17 -0.04 -5.70
CA ALA A 54 12.99 -0.79 -6.94
C ALA A 54 14.33 -1.21 -7.56
N GLN A 55 15.32 -0.32 -7.54
CA GLN A 55 16.67 -0.59 -8.05
C GLN A 55 17.40 -1.65 -7.21
N ALA A 56 17.30 -1.54 -5.88
CA ALA A 56 17.90 -2.49 -4.94
C ALA A 56 17.08 -3.78 -4.80
N LYS A 57 15.83 -3.79 -5.27
CA LYS A 57 14.82 -4.83 -5.01
C LYS A 57 14.72 -5.16 -3.52
N ALA A 58 14.71 -4.10 -2.71
CA ALA A 58 14.81 -4.16 -1.27
C ALA A 58 13.57 -3.55 -0.60
N GLU A 59 13.34 -3.93 0.65
CA GLU A 59 12.33 -3.30 1.48
C GLU A 59 12.59 -1.82 1.69
N PHE A 60 11.51 -1.09 1.86
CA PHE A 60 11.58 0.31 2.23
C PHE A 60 10.56 0.65 3.32
N ILE A 61 10.88 1.74 4.01
CA ILE A 61 9.97 2.42 4.91
C ILE A 61 10.06 3.92 4.67
N VAL A 62 8.91 4.59 4.69
CA VAL A 62 8.82 6.02 4.48
C VAL A 62 7.66 6.61 5.27
N ARG A 63 7.87 7.78 5.87
CA ARG A 63 6.82 8.60 6.48
C ARG A 63 6.59 9.85 5.65
N PHE A 64 5.35 10.29 5.55
CA PHE A 64 4.93 11.42 4.71
C PHE A 64 3.57 11.95 5.13
N ARG A 65 3.22 13.12 4.61
CA ARG A 65 1.88 13.69 4.77
C ARG A 65 0.98 13.31 3.61
N LEU A 66 -0.23 12.86 3.95
CA LEU A 66 -1.33 12.67 3.03
C LEU A 66 -2.39 13.75 3.23
N SER A 67 -2.82 14.35 2.14
CA SER A 67 -3.94 15.29 2.11
C SER A 67 -5.26 14.53 2.26
N ARG A 68 -6.12 14.99 3.17
CA ARG A 68 -7.48 14.47 3.33
C ARG A 68 -8.48 15.22 2.46
N ASP A 69 -9.59 14.57 2.18
CA ASP A 69 -10.75 15.25 1.63
C ASP A 69 -11.36 16.22 2.63
N GLY A 70 -11.89 17.35 2.16
CA GLY A 70 -12.39 18.42 3.04
C GLY A 70 -11.31 19.26 3.72
N GLY A 71 -10.03 19.04 3.39
CA GLY A 71 -8.89 19.82 3.87
C GLY A 71 -8.11 19.20 5.02
N GLY A 72 -6.90 19.70 5.24
CA GLY A 72 -5.97 19.19 6.25
C GLY A 72 -5.12 18.01 5.76
N SER A 73 -4.23 17.54 6.62
CA SER A 73 -3.29 16.47 6.31
C SER A 73 -3.08 15.55 7.51
N ILE A 74 -2.78 14.29 7.23
CA ILE A 74 -2.32 13.33 8.24
C ILE A 74 -0.89 12.88 7.96
N TRP A 75 -0.20 12.51 9.02
CA TRP A 75 1.04 11.76 8.88
C TRP A 75 0.71 10.29 8.67
N ALA A 76 1.36 9.68 7.69
CA ALA A 76 1.29 8.26 7.43
C ALA A 76 2.69 7.67 7.34
N ALA A 77 2.82 6.40 7.68
CA ALA A 77 3.94 5.56 7.33
C ALA A 77 3.49 4.56 6.27
N ALA A 78 4.31 4.37 5.25
CA ALA A 78 4.23 3.25 4.34
C ALA A 78 5.50 2.43 4.42
N GLY A 79 5.36 1.13 4.27
CA GLY A 79 6.49 0.28 3.92
C GLY A 79 6.01 -0.93 3.14
N ALA A 80 6.94 -1.52 2.42
CA ALA A 80 6.63 -2.60 1.51
C ALA A 80 7.79 -3.57 1.36
N VAL A 81 7.42 -4.79 1.00
CA VAL A 81 8.34 -5.88 0.69
C VAL A 81 8.33 -6.15 -0.81
N PRO A 82 9.48 -6.52 -1.40
CA PRO A 82 9.54 -6.88 -2.80
C PRO A 82 8.74 -8.16 -3.06
N SER A 83 7.92 -8.12 -4.11
CA SER A 83 7.12 -9.25 -4.58
C SER A 83 7.79 -9.87 -5.81
N TYR A 84 7.83 -11.19 -5.83
CA TYR A 84 8.45 -11.97 -6.90
C TYR A 84 7.50 -13.06 -7.36
N GLY A 85 7.48 -13.31 -8.66
CA GLY A 85 6.66 -14.37 -9.24
C GLY A 85 7.40 -15.15 -10.33
N PRO A 86 6.75 -16.17 -10.90
CA PRO A 86 7.30 -16.93 -12.00
C PRO A 86 7.27 -16.14 -13.33
N PRO A 87 8.13 -16.49 -14.31
CA PRO A 87 9.25 -17.43 -14.19
C PRO A 87 10.43 -16.83 -13.41
N ASP A 88 11.32 -17.70 -12.92
CA ASP A 88 12.65 -17.35 -12.40
C ASP A 88 12.72 -16.27 -11.31
N HIS A 89 11.74 -16.23 -10.40
CA HIS A 89 11.72 -15.24 -9.32
C HIS A 89 11.84 -13.81 -9.86
N THR A 90 11.03 -13.51 -10.89
CA THR A 90 10.98 -12.20 -11.53
C THR A 90 10.42 -11.18 -10.55
N PHE A 91 11.09 -10.04 -10.41
CA PHE A 91 10.62 -8.93 -9.59
C PHE A 91 9.37 -8.30 -10.22
N LEU A 92 8.26 -8.29 -9.49
CA LEU A 92 6.96 -7.81 -9.97
C LEU A 92 6.61 -6.42 -9.43
N GLY A 93 7.33 -5.93 -8.42
CA GLY A 93 7.02 -4.70 -7.71
C GLY A 93 6.96 -4.93 -6.21
N PHE A 94 6.13 -4.13 -5.54
CA PHE A 94 6.02 -4.13 -4.09
C PHE A 94 4.61 -4.50 -3.63
N LEU A 95 4.53 -5.16 -2.48
CA LEU A 95 3.31 -5.27 -1.69
C LEU A 95 3.61 -4.68 -0.32
N GLY A 96 2.78 -3.74 0.11
CA GLY A 96 3.02 -3.01 1.35
C GLY A 96 1.74 -2.58 2.04
N SER A 97 1.92 -1.88 3.16
CA SER A 97 0.82 -1.27 3.86
C SER A 97 1.11 0.18 4.23
N ILE A 98 0.03 0.96 4.30
CA ILE A 98 -0.02 2.34 4.77
C ILE A 98 -0.79 2.37 6.08
N THR A 99 -0.23 3.08 7.06
CA THR A 99 -0.83 3.27 8.39
C THR A 99 -0.73 4.72 8.81
N GLU A 100 -1.81 5.25 9.38
CA GLU A 100 -1.83 6.59 9.99
C GLU A 100 -0.93 6.64 11.23
N LEU A 101 -0.12 7.69 11.33
CA LEU A 101 0.73 7.99 12.48
C LEU A 101 0.03 9.01 13.39
N VAL A 102 0.19 8.81 14.70
CA VAL A 102 -0.19 9.84 15.69
C VAL A 102 1.01 10.77 15.88
N PRO A 103 0.85 12.08 15.70
CA PRO A 103 1.90 13.04 16.01
C PRO A 103 2.30 12.91 17.49
N GLY A 104 3.58 12.63 17.73
CA GLY A 104 4.15 12.72 19.07
C GLY A 104 4.47 14.16 19.44
N SER A 105 5.25 14.35 20.50
CA SER A 105 5.83 15.66 20.86
C SER A 105 6.89 16.15 19.88
N GLU A 106 7.43 15.26 19.04
CA GLU A 106 8.40 15.61 18.01
C GLU A 106 7.73 16.05 16.71
N ALA A 107 8.31 17.08 16.09
CA ALA A 107 7.93 17.50 14.76
C ALA A 107 8.24 16.40 13.74
N LEU A 108 7.22 15.88 13.08
CA LEU A 108 7.37 14.93 12.00
C LEU A 108 7.81 15.65 10.71
N SER A 109 8.67 14.99 9.93
CA SER A 109 9.10 15.39 8.59
C SER A 109 9.07 14.19 7.66
N ALA A 110 8.91 14.43 6.35
CA ALA A 110 8.90 13.35 5.38
C ALA A 110 10.31 12.77 5.23
N GLN A 111 10.45 11.48 5.53
CA GLN A 111 11.72 10.78 5.61
C GLN A 111 11.52 9.29 5.38
N GLY A 112 12.49 8.64 4.77
CA GLY A 112 12.47 7.20 4.54
C GLY A 112 13.76 6.73 3.90
N GLY A 113 13.77 5.47 3.51
CA GLY A 113 14.89 4.85 2.83
C GLY A 113 14.71 3.34 2.74
N LEU A 114 15.75 2.69 2.23
CA LEU A 114 15.84 1.24 2.32
C LEU A 114 15.93 0.84 3.80
N GLY A 115 15.12 -0.15 4.17
CA GLY A 115 15.07 -0.55 5.55
C GLY A 115 13.96 -1.55 5.78
N ARG A 116 14.20 -2.41 6.77
CA ARG A 116 13.23 -3.42 7.20
C ARG A 116 11.91 -2.75 7.53
N PHE A 117 10.84 -3.27 6.93
CA PHE A 117 9.51 -2.83 7.27
C PHE A 117 8.99 -3.57 8.50
N VAL A 118 8.64 -2.82 9.54
CA VAL A 118 7.83 -3.34 10.64
C VAL A 118 6.53 -2.53 10.62
N PRO A 119 5.40 -3.13 10.20
CA PRO A 119 4.15 -2.40 10.15
C PRO A 119 3.79 -1.89 11.55
N PRO A 120 3.50 -0.58 11.70
CA PRO A 120 3.00 -0.07 12.97
C PRO A 120 1.60 -0.65 13.25
N PRO A 121 1.16 -0.68 14.52
CA PRO A 121 -0.16 -1.19 14.87
C PRO A 121 -1.25 -0.55 14.01
N PRO A 122 -2.18 -1.34 13.43
CA PRO A 122 -3.19 -0.82 12.54
C PRO A 122 -4.09 0.17 13.28
N ARG A 123 -4.45 1.25 12.59
CA ARG A 123 -5.43 2.25 13.07
C ARG A 123 -6.78 1.98 12.43
N PRO A 124 -7.91 2.25 13.10
CA PRO A 124 -9.24 2.05 12.52
C PRO A 124 -9.42 2.73 11.15
N SER A 125 -8.83 3.90 10.96
CA SER A 125 -8.84 4.68 9.71
C SER A 125 -8.13 4.02 8.53
N THR A 126 -7.28 3.04 8.79
CA THR A 126 -6.47 2.34 7.78
C THR A 126 -6.56 0.82 7.94
N ALA A 127 -7.46 0.32 8.80
CA ALA A 127 -7.62 -1.10 9.04
C ALA A 127 -8.23 -1.77 7.81
N PRO A 128 -7.67 -2.90 7.32
CA PRO A 128 -8.24 -3.62 6.19
C PRO A 128 -9.70 -4.06 6.42
N ALA A 129 -10.60 -3.72 5.50
CA ALA A 129 -12.00 -4.16 5.51
C ALA A 129 -12.22 -5.46 4.70
N SER A 130 -11.34 -5.75 3.74
CA SER A 130 -11.36 -6.99 2.95
C SER A 130 -10.63 -8.11 3.68
N THR A 131 -11.16 -9.34 3.62
CA THR A 131 -10.48 -10.52 4.19
C THR A 131 -9.12 -10.77 3.56
N LEU A 132 -8.95 -10.53 2.25
CA LEU A 132 -7.66 -10.71 1.59
C LEU A 132 -6.66 -9.65 2.04
N ASP A 133 -7.10 -8.42 2.21
CA ASP A 133 -6.27 -7.31 2.67
C ASP A 133 -5.85 -7.54 4.13
N LEU A 134 -6.75 -8.09 4.95
CA LEU A 134 -6.45 -8.50 6.33
C LEU A 134 -5.40 -9.62 6.36
N VAL A 135 -5.53 -10.62 5.49
CA VAL A 135 -4.52 -11.69 5.37
C VAL A 135 -3.18 -11.10 4.93
N ALA A 136 -3.15 -10.23 3.92
CA ALA A 136 -1.94 -9.56 3.48
C ALA A 136 -1.27 -8.76 4.60
N ASP A 137 -2.04 -8.04 5.41
CA ASP A 137 -1.56 -7.28 6.57
C ASP A 137 -0.89 -8.18 7.61
N HIS A 138 -1.53 -9.31 7.96
CA HIS A 138 -0.93 -10.29 8.88
C HIS A 138 0.35 -10.92 8.33
N LEU A 139 0.40 -11.21 7.03
CA LEU A 139 1.58 -11.78 6.41
C LEU A 139 2.75 -10.77 6.36
N LEU A 140 2.46 -9.48 6.09
CA LEU A 140 3.45 -8.40 6.18
C LEU A 140 3.99 -8.25 7.59
N MET A 141 3.11 -8.32 8.60
CA MET A 141 3.52 -8.25 10.01
C MET A 141 4.37 -9.46 10.42
N ALA A 142 3.95 -10.67 10.05
CA ALA A 142 4.72 -11.88 10.28
C ALA A 142 6.10 -11.80 9.60
N HIS A 143 6.17 -11.20 8.40
CA HIS A 143 7.41 -11.07 7.65
C HIS A 143 8.40 -10.16 8.38
N GLY A 144 7.96 -8.97 8.81
CA GLY A 144 8.77 -8.07 9.61
C GLY A 144 9.24 -8.68 10.94
N LEU A 145 8.37 -9.44 11.64
CA LEU A 145 8.70 -10.09 12.92
C LEU A 145 9.72 -11.22 12.76
N ILE A 146 9.58 -12.06 11.74
CA ILE A 146 10.52 -13.17 11.48
C ILE A 146 11.91 -12.63 11.11
N GLU A 147 11.97 -11.52 10.35
CA GLU A 147 13.24 -10.86 10.06
C GLU A 147 13.92 -10.27 11.31
N VAL A 148 13.15 -9.89 12.34
CA VAL A 148 13.67 -9.46 13.64
C VAL A 148 14.23 -10.64 14.44
N ASP A 149 13.47 -11.73 14.53
CA ASP A 149 13.83 -12.91 15.33
C ASP A 149 14.94 -13.77 14.69
N GLY A 150 15.20 -13.57 13.38
CA GLY A 150 16.22 -14.30 12.65
C GLY A 150 15.77 -15.67 12.12
N GLY A 151 14.45 -15.92 12.08
CA GLY A 151 13.81 -17.12 11.55
C GLY A 151 13.88 -17.26 10.02
N LYS A 152 15.08 -17.14 9.44
CA LYS A 152 15.31 -16.99 7.99
C LYS A 152 14.66 -18.07 7.12
N SER A 153 14.52 -19.30 7.63
CA SER A 153 13.89 -20.41 6.90
C SER A 153 12.41 -20.17 6.59
N ALA A 154 11.71 -19.36 7.39
CA ALA A 154 10.30 -19.04 7.18
C ALA A 154 10.06 -17.90 6.17
N LEU A 155 11.10 -17.11 5.83
CA LEU A 155 10.94 -15.93 4.96
C LEU A 155 10.56 -16.30 3.53
N ALA A 156 11.17 -17.35 2.96
CA ALA A 156 10.86 -17.77 1.60
C ALA A 156 9.40 -18.25 1.45
N PRO A 157 8.90 -19.19 2.28
CA PRO A 157 7.48 -19.57 2.26
C PRO A 157 6.52 -18.39 2.50
N LEU A 158 6.90 -17.46 3.37
CA LEU A 158 6.06 -16.31 3.69
C LEU A 158 5.97 -15.30 2.53
N ARG A 159 7.08 -15.05 1.84
CA ARG A 159 7.10 -14.22 0.62
C ARG A 159 6.27 -14.85 -0.50
N GLU A 160 6.29 -16.18 -0.63
CA GLU A 160 5.42 -16.91 -1.56
C GLU A 160 3.93 -16.76 -1.20
N ALA A 161 3.60 -16.85 0.10
CA ALA A 161 2.23 -16.61 0.55
C ALA A 161 1.76 -15.17 0.26
N LEU A 162 2.62 -14.17 0.52
CA LEU A 162 2.38 -12.77 0.18
C LEU A 162 2.13 -12.58 -1.32
N PHE A 163 2.95 -13.20 -2.16
CA PHE A 163 2.78 -13.19 -3.61
C PHE A 163 1.41 -13.73 -4.03
N ARG A 164 1.03 -14.93 -3.54
CA ARG A 164 -0.26 -15.55 -3.89
C ARG A 164 -1.45 -14.70 -3.44
N VAL A 165 -1.41 -14.15 -2.23
CA VAL A 165 -2.47 -13.26 -1.73
C VAL A 165 -2.56 -11.99 -2.58
N GLY A 166 -1.42 -11.41 -2.97
CA GLY A 166 -1.39 -10.29 -3.90
C GLY A 166 -2.04 -10.60 -5.25
N GLN A 167 -1.82 -11.80 -5.79
CA GLN A 167 -2.49 -12.25 -7.03
C GLN A 167 -4.01 -12.37 -6.86
N GLU A 168 -4.48 -12.92 -5.75
CA GLU A 168 -5.92 -13.04 -5.46
C GLU A 168 -6.58 -11.66 -5.32
N ILE A 169 -5.91 -10.70 -4.68
CA ILE A 169 -6.37 -9.31 -4.60
C ILE A 169 -6.53 -8.74 -6.02
N ALA A 170 -5.47 -8.85 -6.84
CA ALA A 170 -5.48 -8.32 -8.20
C ALA A 170 -6.60 -8.93 -9.07
N GLN A 171 -6.82 -10.24 -8.97
CA GLN A 171 -7.88 -10.94 -9.71
C GLN A 171 -9.28 -10.45 -9.33
N LYS A 172 -9.56 -10.26 -8.03
CA LYS A 172 -10.87 -9.76 -7.58
C LYS A 172 -11.18 -8.36 -8.10
N MET A 173 -10.16 -7.53 -8.34
CA MET A 173 -10.35 -6.22 -8.95
C MET A 173 -10.77 -6.33 -10.42
N THR A 174 -10.17 -7.28 -11.15
CA THR A 174 -10.45 -7.46 -12.58
C THR A 174 -11.86 -8.02 -12.81
N VAL A 175 -12.36 -8.83 -11.88
CA VAL A 175 -13.66 -9.53 -11.98
C VAL A 175 -14.83 -8.71 -11.42
N SER A 176 -14.60 -7.56 -10.77
CA SER A 176 -15.68 -6.67 -10.32
C SER A 176 -16.01 -5.59 -11.36
N PRO A 177 -16.95 -5.81 -12.30
CA PRO A 177 -17.62 -4.68 -12.92
C PRO A 177 -18.49 -4.03 -11.84
N VAL A 178 -18.32 -2.73 -11.65
CA VAL A 178 -19.22 -1.92 -10.82
C VAL A 178 -20.64 -2.16 -11.35
N SER A 179 -21.53 -2.68 -10.52
CA SER A 179 -22.96 -2.68 -10.80
C SER A 179 -23.38 -1.23 -11.04
N SER A 180 -23.51 -0.86 -12.31
CA SER A 180 -24.20 0.35 -12.73
C SER A 180 -25.68 0.13 -12.45
N THR A 181 -26.12 0.46 -11.23
CA THR A 181 -27.53 0.75 -10.99
C THR A 181 -27.81 2.08 -11.67
N LEU A 182 -28.10 2.01 -12.98
CA LEU A 182 -28.87 3.07 -13.62
C LEU A 182 -30.24 3.04 -12.96
N GLU A 183 -30.50 4.05 -12.13
CA GLU A 183 -31.85 4.47 -11.80
C GLU A 183 -32.57 4.73 -13.13
N ASN A 184 -33.37 3.77 -13.57
CA ASN A 184 -34.45 4.03 -14.52
C ASN A 184 -35.53 4.82 -13.75
N GLY A 185 -35.30 6.12 -13.61
CA GLY A 185 -36.35 7.10 -13.49
C GLY A 185 -36.85 7.43 -14.90
N ASP A 186 -38.02 6.91 -15.25
CA ASP A 186 -38.90 7.43 -16.30
C ASP A 186 -40.17 6.56 -16.31
N THR A 187 -41.41 7.03 -16.41
CA THR A 187 -42.08 8.32 -16.29
C THR A 187 -43.57 7.94 -16.19
N LEU A 188 -44.42 8.86 -15.73
CA LEU A 188 -45.86 8.71 -15.58
C LEU A 188 -46.58 8.14 -16.82
N HIS A 189 -47.61 7.32 -16.57
CA HIS A 189 -48.83 7.26 -17.37
C HIS A 189 -50.07 7.14 -16.48
#